data_AF-A0A929IU73-F1
#
_entry.id   AF-A0A929IU73-F1
#
_cell.length_a   1.000
_cell.length_b   1.000
_cell.length_c   1.000
_cell.angle_alpha   90.00
_cell.angle_beta   90.00
_cell.angle_gamma   90.00
#
_symmetry.space_group_name_H-M   'P 1'
#
loop_
_entity.id
_entity.type
_entity.pdbx_description
1 polymer ?
#
loop_
_entity_poly.entity_id
_entity_poly.type
_entity_poly.pdbx_seq_one_letter_code
_entity_poly.pdbx_strand_id
1 'polypeptide(L)' 'MSVSRSNMATAAALHDNLGSVEPMPRRSDRKVPEKPTMEMLAAGSIAGGVSVEAAWNIYQAMLKAAS' A
#
# COMPACT_ATOMS: atom_id res chain seq x y z
N MET A 1 -33.81 -36.54 13.58
CA MET A 1 -32.74 -35.59 13.92
C MET A 1 -31.56 -35.82 12.97
N SER A 2 -31.42 -35.04 11.89
CA SER A 2 -30.35 -35.24 10.90
C SER A 2 -29.89 -33.90 10.31
N VAL A 3 -29.22 -33.06 11.11
CA VAL A 3 -28.59 -31.81 10.62
C VAL A 3 -27.20 -31.57 11.25
N SER A 4 -26.55 -32.58 11.84
CA SER A 4 -25.31 -32.33 12.62
C SER A 4 -24.00 -32.75 11.95
N ARG A 5 -24.04 -33.43 10.79
CA ARG A 5 -22.82 -33.86 10.09
C ARG A 5 -22.37 -32.93 8.96
N SER A 6 -23.31 -32.22 8.32
CA SER A 6 -23.00 -31.33 7.19
C SER A 6 -22.26 -30.06 7.62
N ASN A 7 -22.61 -29.47 8.77
CA ASN A 7 -21.94 -28.24 9.24
C ASN A 7 -20.49 -28.46 9.72
N MET A 8 -20.16 -29.67 10.16
CA MET A 8 -18.83 -29.99 10.71
C MET A 8 -17.78 -30.15 9.59
N ALA A 9 -18.19 -30.67 8.43
CA ALA A 9 -17.32 -30.78 7.26
C ALA A 9 -16.98 -29.42 6.63
N THR A 10 -17.93 -28.46 6.64
CA THR A 10 -17.71 -27.09 6.15
C THR A 10 -16.76 -26.30 7.07
N ALA A 11 -16.83 -26.51 8.39
CA ALA A 11 -15.94 -25.85 9.34
C ALA A 11 -14.48 -26.33 9.22
N ALA A 12 -14.27 -27.62 8.93
CA ALA A 12 -12.93 -28.17 8.71
C ALA A 12 -12.30 -27.65 7.39
N ALA A 13 -13.09 -27.59 6.31
CA ALA A 13 -12.62 -27.11 5.01
C ALA A 13 -12.28 -25.60 4.99
N LEU A 14 -12.91 -24.80 5.86
CA LEU A 14 -12.58 -23.38 6.03
C LEU A 14 -11.27 -23.14 6.78
N HIS A 15 -10.87 -24.04 7.68
CA HIS A 15 -9.61 -23.93 8.42
C HIS A 15 -8.40 -24.18 7.52
N ASP A 16 -8.51 -25.14 6.60
CA ASP A 16 -7.45 -25.47 5.63
C ASP A 16 -7.25 -24.39 4.56
N ASN A 17 -8.20 -23.45 4.40
CA ASN A 17 -8.14 -22.38 3.40
C ASN A 17 -7.56 -21.06 3.93
N LEU A 18 -7.09 -21.00 5.19
CA LEU A 18 -6.13 -19.96 5.61
C LEU A 18 -4.74 -20.28 5.07
N GLY A 19 -4.68 -20.54 3.76
CA GLY A 19 -3.48 -20.81 3.01
C GLY A 19 -2.51 -19.66 3.20
N SER A 20 -1.42 -19.97 3.90
CA SER A 20 -0.10 -19.36 3.78
C SER A 20 -0.13 -17.94 3.22
N VAL A 21 -0.39 -16.95 4.08
CA VAL A 21 0.04 -15.58 3.81
C VAL A 21 1.56 -15.63 3.71
N GLU A 22 2.08 -15.74 2.49
CA GLU A 22 3.51 -15.51 2.27
C GLU A 22 3.83 -14.14 2.89
N PRO A 23 4.83 -14.05 3.76
CA PRO A 23 5.20 -12.78 4.35
C PRO A 23 5.54 -11.83 3.20
N MET A 24 4.71 -10.79 3.03
CA MET A 24 4.93 -9.72 2.08
C MET A 24 6.42 -9.35 2.15
N PRO A 25 7.18 -9.45 1.04
CA PRO A 25 8.60 -9.17 1.08
C PRO A 25 8.74 -7.76 1.64
N ARG A 26 9.39 -7.65 2.82
CA ARG A 26 9.72 -6.35 3.37
C ARG A 26 10.53 -5.68 2.27
N ARG A 27 9.99 -4.62 1.66
CA ARG A 27 10.71 -3.79 0.70
C ARG A 27 11.80 -3.04 1.49
N SER A 28 12.77 -3.76 2.04
CA SER A 28 13.80 -3.21 2.93
C SER A 28 15.01 -2.65 2.17
N ASP A 29 15.10 -2.88 0.86
CA ASP A 29 16.36 -2.62 0.15
C ASP A 29 16.27 -1.49 -0.87
N ARG A 30 15.06 -0.99 -1.17
CA ARG A 30 14.93 0.30 -1.86
C ARG A 30 15.06 1.38 -0.82
N LYS A 31 16.22 2.05 -0.78
CA LYS A 31 16.34 3.36 -0.13
C LYS A 31 15.18 4.23 -0.58
N VAL A 32 14.24 4.51 0.32
CA VAL A 32 13.20 5.48 0.05
C VAL A 32 13.93 6.82 -0.14
N PRO A 33 13.74 7.51 -1.27
CA PRO A 33 14.36 8.80 -1.47
C PRO A 33 13.92 9.75 -0.36
N GLU A 34 14.86 10.31 0.40
CA GLU A 34 14.57 11.31 1.44
C GLU A 34 13.95 12.58 0.85
N LYS A 35 14.17 12.82 -0.44
CA LYS A 35 13.57 13.90 -1.23
C LYS A 35 12.88 13.31 -2.46
N PRO A 36 11.68 13.78 -2.83
CA PRO A 36 10.99 13.32 -4.02
C PRO A 36 11.82 13.66 -5.27
N THR A 37 11.97 12.70 -6.17
CA THR A 37 12.61 12.94 -7.47
C THR A 37 11.65 13.66 -8.42
N MET A 38 12.17 14.23 -9.51
CA MET A 38 11.34 14.87 -10.53
C MET A 38 10.34 13.88 -11.17
N GLU A 39 10.73 12.62 -11.35
CA GLU A 39 9.85 11.57 -11.85
C GLU A 39 8.72 11.24 -10.86
N MET A 40 9.01 11.23 -9.55
CA MET A 40 8.00 11.04 -8.51
C MET A 40 7.02 12.21 -8.45
N LEU A 41 7.53 13.44 -8.61
CA LEU A 41 6.69 14.63 -8.70
C LEU A 41 5.81 14.62 -9.95
N ALA A 42 6.36 14.21 -11.10
CA ALA A 42 5.60 14.07 -12.33
C ALA A 42 4.51 12.99 -12.22
N ALA A 43 4.85 11.82 -11.67
CA ALA A 43 3.88 10.75 -11.42
C ALA A 43 2.79 11.19 -10.44
N GLY A 44 3.15 11.86 -9.35
CA GLY A 44 2.20 12.41 -8.38
C GLY A 44 1.33 13.53 -8.96
N SER A 45 1.90 14.39 -9.81
CA SER A 45 1.19 15.44 -10.54
C SER A 45 0.12 14.85 -11.45
N ILE A 46 0.45 13.81 -12.22
CA ILE A 46 -0.49 13.11 -13.10
C ILE A 46 -1.60 12.45 -12.27
N ALA A 47 -1.23 11.71 -11.21
CA ALA A 47 -2.21 11.02 -10.37
C ALA A 47 -3.14 11.99 -9.62
N GLY A 48 -2.63 13.16 -9.22
CA GLY A 48 -3.38 14.19 -8.50
C GLY A 48 -4.11 15.20 -9.40
N GLY A 49 -3.92 15.15 -10.72
CA GLY A 49 -4.51 16.12 -11.65
C GLY A 49 -3.97 17.54 -11.48
N VAL A 50 -2.73 17.69 -10.98
CA VAL A 50 -2.07 18.98 -10.76
C VAL A 50 -0.84 19.10 -11.66
N SER A 51 -0.33 20.31 -11.92
CA SER A 51 0.93 20.46 -12.66
C SER A 51 2.14 20.04 -11.81
N VAL A 52 3.24 19.66 -12.47
CA VAL A 52 4.51 19.34 -11.78
C VAL A 52 5.03 20.53 -10.98
N GLU A 53 4.85 21.74 -11.52
CA GLU A 53 5.21 22.99 -10.83
C GLU A 53 4.40 23.20 -9.54
N ALA A 54 3.10 22.93 -9.56
CA ALA A 54 2.27 23.00 -8.37
C ALA A 54 2.72 21.96 -7.33
N ALA A 55 3.02 20.73 -7.74
CA ALA A 55 3.55 19.70 -6.85
C ALA A 55 4.90 20.09 -6.23
N TRP A 56 5.78 20.73 -7.01
CA TRP A 56 7.07 21.24 -6.52
C TRP A 56 6.89 22.38 -5.50
N ASN A 57 5.99 23.32 -5.77
CA ASN A 57 5.70 24.42 -4.86
C ASN A 57 5.13 23.94 -3.52
N ILE A 58 4.25 22.93 -3.55
CA ILE A 58 3.73 22.29 -2.32
C ILE A 58 4.86 21.67 -1.51
N TYR A 59 5.77 20.93 -2.15
CA TYR A 59 6.92 20.33 -1.48
C TYR A 59 7.82 21.38 -0.81
N GLN A 60 8.12 22.49 -1.50
CA GLN A 60 8.91 23.58 -0.93
C GLN A 60 8.19 24.25 0.26
N ALA A 61 6.87 24.44 0.16
CA ALA A 61 6.07 24.97 1.27
C ALA A 61 6.12 24.05 2.50
N MET A 62 6.07 22.73 2.30
CA MET A 62 6.20 21.75 3.38
C MET A 62 7.56 21.83 4.09
N LEU A 63 8.66 21.93 3.33
CA LEU A 63 9.99 22.10 3.91
C LEU A 63 10.09 23.37 4.77
N LYS A 64 9.56 24.49 4.25
CA LYS A 64 9.53 25.77 4.97
C LYS A 64 8.70 25.70 6.25
N ALA A 65 7.57 24.99 6.23
CA ALA A 65 6.73 24.83 7.42
C ALA A 65 7.35 23.95 8.50
N ALA A 66 8.24 23.03 8.11
CA ALA A 66 8.98 22.16 9.03
C ALA A 66 10.26 22.81 9.59
N SER A 67 10.56 24.05 9.19
CA SER A 67 11.75 24.83 9.60
C SER A 67 11.53 25.60 10.89
#